data_AF-A0A954G2T9-F1
#
_entry.id   AF-A0A954G2T9-F1
#
_cell.length_a   1.000
_cell.length_b   1.000
_cell.length_c   1.000
_cell.angle_alpha   90.00
_cell.angle_beta   90.00
_cell.angle_gamma   90.00
#
_symmetry.space_group_name_H-M   'P 1'
#
loop_
_entity.id
_entity.type
_entity.pdbx_description
1 polymer ?
#
loop_
_entity_poly.entity_id
_entity_poly.type
_entity_poly.pdbx_seq_one_letter_code
_entity_poly.pdbx_strand_id
1 'polypeptide(L)' 'MPTVIFETSSELAKYVAGVVADLIRKKNNAGIPAILGLPTGSTPLGVYRELIRLHNEEGLDFSNVITFNLDEYWPM' A
#
# COMPACT_ATOMS: atom_id res chain seq x y z
N MET A 1 15.02 13.60 6.48
CA MET A 1 14.10 12.45 6.33
C MET A 1 14.94 11.20 6.18
N PRO A 2 14.56 10.07 6.78
CA PRO A 2 15.20 8.80 6.49
C PRO A 2 15.03 8.48 5.00
N THR A 3 16.12 8.05 4.35
CA THR A 3 16.15 7.68 2.93
C THR A 3 16.63 6.25 2.82
N VAL A 4 15.88 5.42 2.10
CA VAL A 4 16.23 4.03 1.81
C VAL A 4 16.37 3.89 0.30
N ILE A 5 17.43 3.21 -0.15
CA ILE A 5 17.75 3.02 -1.57
C ILE A 5 17.62 1.53 -1.88
N PHE A 6 16.99 1.22 -3.00
CA PHE A 6 16.82 -0.14 -3.51
C PHE A 6 17.42 -0.23 -4.90
N GLU A 7 18.00 -1.39 -5.24
CA GLU A 7 18.58 -1.63 -6.56
C GLU A 7 17.48 -1.83 -7.61
N THR A 8 16.34 -2.41 -7.20
CA THR A 8 15.23 -2.70 -8.10
C THR A 8 13.90 -2.09 -7.63
N SER A 9 13.02 -1.81 -8.60
CA SER A 9 11.65 -1.36 -8.31
C SER A 9 10.81 -2.42 -7.60
N SER A 10 11.13 -3.71 -7.79
CA SER A 10 10.47 -4.84 -7.13
C SER A 10 10.77 -4.88 -5.64
N GLU A 11 12.04 -4.67 -5.25
CA GLU A 11 12.43 -4.59 -3.84
C GLU A 11 11.79 -3.38 -3.15
N LEU A 12 11.79 -2.23 -3.82
CA LEU A 12 11.09 -1.04 -3.34
C LEU A 12 9.60 -1.33 -3.14
N ALA A 13 8.95 -1.97 -4.10
CA ALA A 13 7.53 -2.31 -4.02
C ALA A 13 7.23 -3.23 -2.83
N LYS A 14 8.04 -4.29 -2.65
CA LYS A 14 7.93 -5.22 -1.52
C LYS A 14 8.11 -4.52 -0.18
N TYR A 15 9.13 -3.68 -0.07
CA TYR A 15 9.40 -2.94 1.15
C TYR A 15 8.24 -1.99 1.51
N VAL A 16 7.80 -1.17 0.57
CA VAL A 16 6.72 -0.20 0.80
C VAL A 16 5.40 -0.91 1.09
N ALA A 17 5.07 -1.99 0.37
CA ALA A 17 3.88 -2.79 0.64
C ALA A 17 3.92 -3.42 2.03
N GLY A 18 5.10 -3.88 2.48
CA GLY A 18 5.29 -4.37 3.86
C GLY A 18 5.00 -3.30 4.91
N VAL A 19 5.51 -2.08 4.73
CA VAL A 19 5.22 -0.95 5.64
C VAL A 19 3.72 -0.64 5.71
N VAL A 20 3.04 -0.64 4.57
CA VAL A 20 1.59 -0.41 4.50
C VAL A 20 0.82 -1.56 5.14
N ALA A 21 1.22 -2.82 4.89
CA ALA A 21 0.60 -4.00 5.47
C ALA A 21 0.73 -4.02 7.00
N ASP A 22 1.90 -3.65 7.54
CA ASP A 22 2.12 -3.55 8.98
C ASP A 22 1.25 -2.46 9.62
N LEU A 23 1.07 -1.33 8.94
CA LEU A 23 0.13 -0.30 9.37
C LEU A 23 -1.31 -0.84 9.41
N ILE A 24 -1.76 -1.53 8.35
CA ILE A 24 -3.11 -2.12 8.27
C ILE A 24 -3.30 -3.13 9.41
N ARG A 25 -2.38 -4.08 9.59
CA ARG A 25 -2.45 -5.09 10.67
C ARG A 25 -2.51 -4.43 12.04
N LYS A 26 -1.68 -3.42 12.29
CA LYS A 26 -1.67 -2.67 13.54
C LYS A 26 -3.01 -1.96 13.80
N LYS A 27 -3.60 -1.35 12.76
CA LYS A 27 -4.88 -0.64 12.84
C LYS A 27 -6.06 -1.61 13.06
N ASN A 28 -6.08 -2.73 12.33
CA ASN A 28 -7.04 -3.81 12.51
C ASN A 28 -7.01 -4.35 13.96
N ASN A 29 -5.82 -4.63 14.50
CA ASN A 29 -5.65 -5.09 15.88
C ASN A 29 -6.14 -4.08 16.92
N ALA A 30 -6.10 -2.78 16.59
CA ALA A 30 -6.59 -1.71 17.44
C ALA A 30 -8.09 -1.40 17.23
N GLY A 31 -8.78 -2.11 16.32
CA GLY A 31 -10.19 -1.89 16.02
C GLY A 31 -10.50 -0.54 15.38
N ILE A 32 -9.49 0.13 14.80
CA ILE A 32 -9.64 1.43 14.13
C ILE A 32 -9.26 1.31 12.66
N PRO A 33 -9.92 2.03 11.74
CA PRO A 33 -9.64 1.90 10.32
C PRO A 33 -8.23 2.41 9.96
N ALA A 34 -7.61 1.76 8.97
CA ALA A 34 -6.46 2.32 8.28
C ALA A 34 -6.95 3.25 7.17
N ILE A 35 -6.52 4.52 7.20
CA ILE A 35 -6.88 5.51 6.20
C ILE A 35 -5.69 5.71 5.25
N LEU A 36 -5.87 5.39 3.97
CA LEU A 36 -4.80 5.38 2.97
C LEU A 36 -5.10 6.34 1.81
N GLY A 37 -4.13 7.16 1.46
CA GLY A 37 -4.12 7.93 0.21
C GLY A 37 -3.46 7.14 -0.91
N LEU A 38 -4.14 6.99 -2.05
CA LEU A 38 -3.65 6.26 -3.21
C LEU A 38 -3.30 7.26 -4.34
N PRO A 39 -2.02 7.48 -4.66
CA PRO A 39 -1.62 8.29 -5.80
C PRO A 39 -1.73 7.53 -7.12
N THR A 40 -1.92 8.26 -8.21
CA THR A 40 -1.83 7.71 -9.57
C THR A 40 -0.37 7.61 -10.06
N GLY A 41 -0.15 6.90 -11.17
CA GLY A 41 1.15 6.76 -11.82
C GLY A 41 1.62 5.31 -11.91
N SER A 42 2.73 5.08 -12.64
CA SER A 42 3.26 3.72 -12.85
C SER A 42 4.08 3.20 -11.66
N THR A 43 4.74 4.08 -10.90
CA THR A 43 5.57 3.71 -9.74
C THR A 43 4.78 2.98 -8.65
N PRO A 44 3.58 3.45 -8.21
CA PRO A 44 2.81 2.78 -7.17
C PRO A 44 2.24 1.42 -7.59
N LEU A 45 2.14 1.10 -8.90
CA LEU A 45 1.55 -0.15 -9.39
C LEU A 45 2.25 -1.39 -8.81
N GLY A 46 3.57 -1.35 -8.64
CA GLY A 46 4.31 -2.45 -8.02
C GLY A 46 3.88 -2.69 -6.57
N VAL A 47 3.68 -1.60 -5.82
CA VAL A 47 3.23 -1.66 -4.42
C VAL A 47 1.82 -2.26 -4.35
N TYR A 48 0.90 -1.83 -5.22
CA TYR A 48 -0.47 -2.36 -5.24
C TYR A 48 -0.52 -3.85 -5.58
N ARG A 49 0.29 -4.30 -6.55
CA ARG A 49 0.40 -5.72 -6.87
C ARG A 49 0.90 -6.54 -5.68
N GLU A 50 1.88 -6.02 -4.94
CA GLU A 50 2.37 -6.72 -3.75
C GLU A 50 1.33 -6.73 -2.63
N LEU A 51 0.59 -5.64 -2.41
CA LEU A 51 -0.52 -5.63 -1.45
C LEU A 51 -1.61 -6.65 -1.80
N ILE A 52 -1.91 -6.84 -3.10
CA ILE A 52 -2.80 -7.89 -3.58
C ILE A 52 -2.22 -9.28 -3.30
N ARG A 53 -0.91 -9.49 -3.53
CA ARG A 53 -0.24 -10.76 -3.19
C ARG A 53 -0.35 -11.06 -1.68
N LEU A 54 -0.06 -10.07 -0.83
CA LEU A 54 -0.17 -10.17 0.63
C LEU A 54 -1.60 -10.47 1.08
N HIS A 55 -2.62 -9.94 0.40
CA HIS A 55 -4.02 -10.31 0.64
C HIS A 55 -4.26 -11.80 0.38
N ASN A 56 -3.90 -12.23 -0.83
CA ASN A 56 -4.24 -13.56 -1.34
C ASN A 56 -3.45 -14.68 -0.66
N GLU A 57 -2.17 -14.44 -0.36
CA GLU A 57 -1.25 -15.47 0.12
C GLU A 57 -1.01 -15.41 1.63
N GLU A 58 -1.09 -14.21 2.23
CA GLU A 58 -0.70 -13.98 3.63
C GLU A 58 -1.85 -13.44 4.50
N GLY A 59 -3.07 -13.37 3.94
CA GLY A 59 -4.28 -12.99 4.68
C GLY A 59 -4.30 -11.54 5.14
N LEU A 60 -3.66 -10.62 4.43
CA LEU A 60 -3.76 -9.19 4.73
C LEU A 60 -5.22 -8.72 4.57
N ASP A 61 -5.88 -8.37 5.67
CA ASP A 61 -7.30 -8.02 5.66
C ASP A 61 -7.55 -6.53 5.39
N PHE A 62 -8.24 -6.23 4.28
CA PHE A 62 -8.63 -4.88 3.87
C PHE A 62 -10.05 -4.48 4.32
N SER A 63 -10.77 -5.34 5.05
CA SER A 63 -12.18 -5.11 5.46
C SER A 63 -12.39 -3.82 6.27
N ASN A 64 -11.35 -3.36 6.97
CA ASN A 64 -11.34 -2.15 7.79
C ASN A 64 -10.39 -1.07 7.24
N VAL A 65 -10.23 -1.01 5.92
CA VAL A 65 -9.41 0.00 5.23
C VAL A 65 -10.31 1.00 4.51
N ILE A 66 -10.00 2.29 4.67
CA ILE A 66 -10.67 3.40 3.98
C ILE A 66 -9.64 4.05 3.06
N THR A 67 -9.98 4.23 1.79
CA THR A 67 -9.08 4.83 0.80
C THR A 67 -9.59 6.15 0.27
N PHE A 68 -8.65 7.01 -0.14
CA PHE A 68 -8.90 8.21 -0.91
C PHE A 68 -7.93 8.24 -2.09
N ASN A 69 -8.42 8.52 -3.30
CA ASN A 69 -7.54 8.80 -4.42
C ASN A 69 -6.99 10.22 -4.25
N LEU A 70 -5.66 10.37 -4.32
CA LEU A 70 -5.00 11.67 -4.12
C LEU A 70 -5.12 12.57 -5.34
N ASP A 71 -5.19 11.96 -6.51
CA ASP A 71 -5.28 12.59 -7.81
C ASP A 71 -5.95 11.63 -8.80
N GLU A 72 -6.55 12.17 -9.84
CA GLU A 72 -7.17 11.42 -10.92
C GLU A 72 -7.03 12.19 -12.24
N TYR A 73 -6.98 11.48 -13.36
CA TYR A 73 -6.93 12.13 -14.67
C TYR A 73 -8.27 12.80 -15.03
N TRP A 74 -8.23 14.09 -15.39
CA TRP A 74 -9.40 14.90 -15.76
C TRP A 74 -9.09 15.89 -16.90
N PRO A 75 -9.92 16.01 -17.96
CA PRO A 75 -10.45 14.96 -18.83
C PRO A 75 -9.46 14.60 -19.97
N MET A 76 -9.51 13.35 -20.47
CA MET A 76 -8.82 12.90 -21.70
C MET A 76 -9.58 13.31 -22.97
#